data_AF-A0A9E3TWV6-F1
#
_entry.id   AF-A0A9E3TWV6-F1
#
_cell.length_a   1.000
_cell.length_b   1.000
_cell.length_c   1.000
_cell.angle_alpha   90.00
_cell.angle_beta   90.00
_cell.angle_gamma   90.00
#
_symmetry.space_group_name_H-M   'P 1'
#
loop_
_entity.id
_entity.type
_entity.pdbx_description
1 polymer ?
#
loop_
_entity_poly.entity_id
_entity_poly.type
_entity_poly.pdbx_seq_one_letter_code
_entity_poly.pdbx_strand_id
1 'polypeptide(L)'
;MQAQNTVDTGGEGVNASRSNAMQHGLTSKKLLPKALQGKRVEYYRERLRRELEPATTVEEVLVDEMARHAAMMEFSEQTEGAVLRHGASELASLLTVNTSDSHGDDDAVLSAAVATETLERFCRYRRMHERGFFAALQRLQDSKELRSPNDRSTSFEVEFATESQCADWLKRRFEQPGWSCSRCGSSRGCWLESRQRWQCAGCKHQHGVRSGTVMERSPLPLVKWFLAINTVLARPELRALELADRIGLNRQKTASSMITKICAAREHSKSSALLAGLDTHRLVNRKLT
;
A
#
# COMPACT_ATOMS: atom_id res chain seq x y z
N MET A 1 -49.70 -18.09 -38.84
CA MET A 1 -48.52 -18.15 -37.94
C MET A 1 -47.56 -17.07 -38.36
N GLN A 2 -47.50 -15.97 -37.60
CA GLN A 2 -46.53 -14.89 -37.82
C GLN A 2 -45.26 -15.21 -37.02
N ALA A 3 -44.13 -15.38 -37.71
CA ALA A 3 -42.81 -15.39 -37.09
C ALA A 3 -42.24 -13.97 -37.20
N GLN A 4 -42.13 -13.27 -36.08
CA GLN A 4 -41.42 -12.00 -36.00
C GLN A 4 -39.97 -12.24 -35.55
N ASN A 5 -39.08 -11.62 -36.33
CA ASN A 5 -37.65 -11.41 -36.14
C ASN A 5 -37.20 -11.22 -34.69
N THR A 6 -36.24 -12.02 -34.25
CA THR A 6 -35.33 -11.66 -33.15
C THR A 6 -34.10 -10.99 -33.75
N VAL A 7 -34.10 -9.66 -33.75
CA VAL A 7 -32.94 -8.84 -34.09
C VAL A 7 -31.89 -9.02 -32.99
N ASP A 8 -30.68 -9.39 -33.40
CA ASP A 8 -29.50 -9.56 -32.55
C ASP A 8 -29.00 -8.20 -32.06
N THR A 9 -29.53 -7.74 -30.93
CA THR A 9 -29.24 -6.44 -30.30
C THR A 9 -27.96 -6.45 -29.44
N GLY A 10 -27.25 -7.57 -29.36
CA GLY A 10 -26.07 -7.72 -28.50
C GLY A 10 -24.86 -6.89 -28.94
N GLY A 11 -24.65 -6.74 -30.25
CA GLY A 11 -23.50 -6.01 -30.81
C GLY A 11 -23.64 -4.48 -30.74
N GLU A 12 -24.86 -3.95 -30.83
CA GLU A 12 -25.12 -2.51 -30.82
C GLU A 12 -24.87 -1.89 -29.44
N GLY A 13 -25.25 -2.58 -28.37
CA GLY A 13 -25.01 -2.13 -26.99
C GLY A 13 -23.52 -2.01 -26.64
N VAL A 14 -22.69 -2.94 -27.11
CA VAL A 14 -21.23 -2.92 -26.89
C VAL A 14 -20.57 -1.78 -27.68
N ASN A 15 -20.98 -1.57 -28.93
CA ASN A 15 -20.46 -0.47 -29.75
C ASN A 15 -20.93 0.90 -29.25
N ALA A 16 -22.17 1.04 -28.78
CA ALA A 16 -22.68 2.25 -28.14
C ALA A 16 -21.94 2.54 -26.83
N SER A 17 -21.68 1.51 -26.01
CA SER A 17 -20.92 1.65 -24.76
C SER A 17 -19.46 2.04 -25.04
N ARG A 18 -18.83 1.47 -26.06
CA ARG A 18 -17.47 1.82 -26.50
C ARG A 18 -17.41 3.24 -27.07
N SER A 19 -18.38 3.65 -27.87
CA SER A 19 -18.49 5.02 -28.39
C SER A 19 -18.71 6.03 -27.26
N ASN A 20 -19.59 5.71 -26.30
CA ASN A 20 -19.79 6.53 -25.11
C ASN A 20 -18.54 6.59 -24.23
N ALA A 21 -17.79 5.51 -24.09
CA ALA A 21 -16.50 5.52 -23.38
C ALA A 21 -15.43 6.34 -24.11
N MET A 22 -15.42 6.38 -25.45
CA MET A 22 -14.52 7.25 -26.20
C MET A 22 -14.96 8.73 -26.17
N GLN A 23 -16.26 8.98 -26.18
CA GLN A 23 -16.84 10.33 -26.21
C GLN A 23 -16.89 10.97 -24.81
N HIS A 24 -17.12 10.18 -23.77
CA HIS A 24 -17.36 10.63 -22.39
C HIS A 24 -16.44 9.97 -21.34
N GLY A 25 -15.64 8.96 -21.72
CA GLY A 25 -14.72 8.29 -20.80
C GLY A 25 -13.34 8.92 -20.70
N LEU A 26 -12.47 8.27 -19.91
CA LEU A 26 -11.16 8.77 -19.48
C LEU A 26 -10.19 9.14 -20.60
N THR A 27 -10.43 8.78 -21.86
CA THR A 27 -9.59 9.14 -23.03
C THR A 27 -10.20 10.24 -23.90
N SER A 28 -11.33 10.82 -23.51
CA SER A 28 -12.03 11.83 -24.31
C SER A 28 -11.26 13.15 -24.37
N LYS A 29 -10.80 13.51 -25.57
CA LYS A 29 -10.26 14.85 -25.87
C LYS A 29 -11.34 15.94 -25.84
N LYS A 30 -12.64 15.57 -25.85
CA LYS A 30 -13.79 16.49 -25.96
C LYS A 30 -14.26 17.07 -24.62
N LEU A 31 -13.87 16.48 -23.48
CA LEU A 31 -14.33 16.91 -22.15
C LEU A 31 -13.46 17.96 -21.47
N LEU A 32 -12.33 18.36 -22.06
CA LEU A 32 -11.58 19.52 -21.57
C LEU A 32 -12.34 20.79 -21.98
N PRO A 33 -12.79 21.64 -21.04
CA PRO A 33 -13.16 23.01 -21.36
C PRO A 33 -12.11 23.61 -22.30
N LYS A 34 -12.50 24.38 -23.33
CA LYS A 34 -11.55 24.91 -24.31
C LYS A 34 -10.38 25.68 -23.66
N ALA A 35 -10.61 26.29 -22.49
CA ALA A 35 -9.60 26.93 -21.64
C ALA A 35 -8.47 26.00 -21.15
N LEU A 36 -8.70 24.69 -21.16
CA LEU A 36 -7.80 23.64 -20.68
C LEU A 36 -7.11 22.87 -21.82
N GLN A 37 -7.33 23.26 -23.08
CA GLN A 37 -6.70 22.60 -24.21
C GLN A 37 -5.21 23.00 -24.33
N GLY A 38 -4.35 21.99 -24.26
CA GLY A 38 -2.98 22.03 -24.79
C GLY A 38 -1.91 22.21 -23.71
N LYS A 39 -1.65 23.44 -23.26
CA LYS A 39 -0.35 23.77 -22.66
C LYS A 39 -0.11 23.22 -21.24
N ARG A 40 -1.09 23.33 -20.34
CA ARG A 40 -0.90 22.92 -18.92
C ARG A 40 -0.90 21.40 -18.73
N VAL A 41 -1.76 20.69 -19.47
CA VAL A 41 -1.74 19.21 -19.48
C VAL A 41 -0.41 18.71 -20.05
N GLU A 42 0.12 19.33 -21.10
CA GLU A 42 1.43 18.98 -21.65
C GLU A 42 2.56 19.22 -20.66
N TYR A 43 2.53 20.35 -19.94
CA TYR A 43 3.51 20.66 -18.88
C TYR A 43 3.58 19.56 -17.82
N TYR A 44 2.44 19.16 -17.25
CA TYR A 44 2.42 18.09 -16.25
C TYR A 44 2.78 16.74 -16.84
N ARG A 45 2.37 16.45 -18.08
CA ARG A 45 2.73 15.21 -18.75
C ARG A 45 4.23 15.07 -18.90
N GLU A 46 4.90 16.08 -19.45
CA GLU A 46 6.35 16.08 -19.65
C GLU A 46 7.09 15.96 -18.31
N ARG A 47 6.65 16.73 -17.30
CA ARG A 47 7.22 16.68 -15.97
C ARG A 47 7.09 15.29 -15.33
N LEU A 48 5.88 14.72 -15.32
CA LEU A 48 5.61 13.42 -14.72
C LEU A 48 6.31 12.29 -15.48
N ARG A 49 6.47 12.38 -16.80
CA ARG A 49 7.25 11.40 -17.56
C ARG A 49 8.73 11.40 -17.17
N ARG A 50 9.30 12.59 -16.94
CA ARG A 50 10.69 12.71 -16.46
C ARG A 50 10.87 12.20 -15.03
N GLU A 51 9.92 12.49 -14.15
CA GLU A 51 10.00 12.10 -12.74
C GLU A 51 9.69 10.61 -12.54
N LEU A 52 8.74 10.05 -13.29
CA LEU A 52 8.24 8.69 -13.08
C LEU A 52 8.78 7.68 -14.09
N GLU A 53 9.45 8.08 -15.17
CA GLU A 53 10.11 7.19 -16.13
C GLU A 53 9.26 5.94 -16.48
N PRO A 54 8.05 6.12 -17.07
CA PRO A 54 7.19 5.00 -17.43
C PRO A 54 7.87 4.11 -18.48
N ALA A 55 7.87 2.80 -18.26
CA ALA A 55 8.55 1.83 -19.13
C ALA A 55 7.57 1.02 -20.00
N THR A 56 6.29 0.97 -19.63
CA THR A 56 5.26 0.22 -20.36
C THR A 56 4.16 1.15 -20.86
N THR A 57 3.44 0.73 -21.90
CA THR A 57 2.29 1.49 -22.44
C THR A 57 1.22 1.74 -21.38
N VAL A 58 1.04 0.80 -20.43
CA VAL A 58 0.10 0.97 -19.31
C VAL A 58 0.57 2.08 -18.37
N GLU A 59 1.86 2.10 -18.02
CA GLU A 59 2.47 3.14 -17.20
C GLU A 59 2.37 4.52 -17.88
N GLU A 60 2.59 4.60 -19.20
CA GLU A 60 2.43 5.84 -19.97
C GLU A 60 0.99 6.38 -19.91
N VAL A 61 -0.01 5.51 -20.06
CA VAL A 61 -1.43 5.90 -19.97
C VAL A 61 -1.78 6.38 -18.56
N LEU A 62 -1.24 5.74 -17.51
CA LEU A 62 -1.44 6.16 -16.12
C LEU A 62 -0.80 7.52 -15.83
N VAL A 63 0.40 7.76 -16.36
CA VAL A 63 1.05 9.08 -16.26
C VAL A 63 0.25 10.16 -16.99
N ASP A 64 -0.30 9.85 -18.17
CA ASP A 64 -1.19 10.76 -18.90
C ASP A 64 -2.52 11.01 -18.17
N GLU A 65 -3.02 10.03 -17.42
CA GLU A 65 -4.16 10.18 -16.52
C GLU A 65 -3.83 11.14 -15.36
N MET A 66 -2.71 10.91 -14.68
CA MET A 66 -2.22 11.78 -13.60
C MET A 66 -2.01 13.23 -14.06
N ALA A 67 -1.42 13.44 -15.25
CA ALA A 67 -1.20 14.78 -15.79
C ALA A 67 -2.51 15.57 -15.99
N ARG A 68 -3.58 14.90 -16.43
CA ARG A 68 -4.90 15.51 -16.58
C ARG A 68 -5.50 15.87 -15.23
N HIS A 69 -5.40 15.00 -14.24
CA HIS A 69 -5.86 15.30 -12.88
C HIS A 69 -5.10 16.49 -12.27
N ALA A 70 -3.77 16.54 -12.42
CA ALA A 70 -2.94 17.64 -11.93
C ALA A 70 -3.34 18.98 -12.57
N ALA A 71 -3.49 19.01 -13.89
CA ALA A 71 -3.93 20.21 -14.61
C ALA A 71 -5.33 20.68 -14.14
N MET A 72 -6.26 19.76 -13.90
CA MET A 72 -7.60 20.08 -13.42
C MET A 72 -7.62 20.59 -11.97
N MET A 73 -6.76 20.07 -11.11
CA MET A 73 -6.63 20.56 -9.74
C MET A 73 -6.11 22.01 -9.71
N GLU A 74 -5.01 22.30 -10.41
CA GLU A 74 -4.46 23.67 -10.46
C GLU A 74 -5.43 24.63 -11.18
N PHE A 75 -6.23 24.15 -12.15
CA PHE A 75 -7.32 24.97 -12.71
C PHE A 75 -8.40 25.28 -11.68
N SER A 76 -8.86 24.27 -10.94
CA SER A 76 -9.86 24.45 -9.90
C SER A 76 -9.42 25.45 -8.84
N GLU A 77 -8.14 25.41 -8.45
CA GLU A 77 -7.55 26.36 -7.49
C GLU A 77 -7.52 27.80 -8.04
N GLN A 78 -7.12 27.98 -9.29
CA GLN A 78 -7.13 29.30 -9.94
C GLN A 78 -8.55 29.88 -10.05
N THR A 79 -9.54 29.04 -10.41
CA THR A 79 -10.94 29.45 -10.50
C THR A 79 -11.55 29.75 -9.15
N GLU A 80 -11.24 28.95 -8.12
CA GLU A 80 -11.67 29.18 -6.73
C GLU A 80 -11.18 30.56 -6.24
N GLY A 81 -9.90 30.87 -6.48
CA GLY A 81 -9.36 32.19 -6.17
C GLY A 81 -10.01 33.33 -6.95
N ALA A 82 -10.39 33.11 -8.22
CA ALA A 82 -11.08 34.10 -9.02
C ALA A 82 -12.52 34.37 -8.53
N VAL A 83 -13.26 33.32 -8.18
CA VAL A 83 -14.61 33.44 -7.60
C VAL A 83 -14.58 34.17 -6.27
N LEU A 84 -13.63 33.85 -5.39
CA LEU A 84 -13.46 34.56 -4.11
C LEU A 84 -13.21 36.06 -4.30
N ARG A 85 -12.33 36.42 -5.24
CA ARG A 85 -12.05 37.83 -5.56
C ARG A 85 -13.27 38.54 -6.14
N HIS A 86 -14.00 37.89 -7.04
CA HIS A 86 -15.21 38.45 -7.64
C HIS A 86 -16.30 38.65 -6.60
N GLY A 87 -16.61 37.63 -5.80
CA GLY A 87 -17.60 37.70 -4.73
C GLY A 87 -17.24 38.77 -3.69
N ALA A 88 -15.97 38.88 -3.31
CA ALA A 88 -15.52 39.95 -2.42
C ALA A 88 -15.70 41.35 -3.03
N SER A 89 -15.42 41.51 -4.32
CA SER A 89 -15.59 42.78 -5.03
C SER A 89 -17.06 43.18 -5.17
N GLU A 90 -17.95 42.23 -5.49
CA GLU A 90 -19.40 42.48 -5.56
C GLU A 90 -19.98 42.82 -4.20
N LEU A 91 -19.64 42.04 -3.16
CA LEU A 91 -20.09 42.29 -1.80
C LEU A 91 -19.62 43.67 -1.31
N ALA A 92 -18.35 44.03 -1.56
CA ALA A 92 -17.84 45.35 -1.25
C ALA A 92 -18.61 46.46 -1.99
N SER A 93 -18.97 46.25 -3.26
CA SER A 93 -19.75 47.21 -4.05
C SER A 93 -21.15 47.41 -3.45
N LEU A 94 -21.84 46.31 -3.12
CA LEU A 94 -23.17 46.34 -2.50
C LEU A 94 -23.15 47.05 -1.13
N LEU A 95 -22.12 46.78 -0.31
CA LEU A 95 -21.94 47.45 0.98
C LEU A 95 -21.64 48.95 0.86
N THR A 96 -20.94 49.38 -0.21
CA THR A 96 -20.64 50.81 -0.43
C THR A 96 -21.82 51.61 -0.97
N VAL A 97 -22.79 50.97 -1.64
CA VAL A 97 -23.97 51.63 -2.22
C VAL A 97 -25.11 51.78 -1.20
N ASN A 98 -25.12 50.97 -0.14
CA ASN A 98 -26.16 51.00 0.88
C ASN A 98 -25.91 52.07 1.95
N THR A 99 -26.28 53.31 1.62
CA THR A 99 -26.77 54.25 2.65
C THR A 99 -28.29 54.31 2.51
N SER A 100 -29.01 53.58 3.39
CA SER A 100 -30.43 53.77 3.77
C SER A 100 -31.60 52.90 3.21
N ASP A 101 -31.40 51.79 2.48
CA ASP A 101 -32.52 50.90 2.06
C ASP A 101 -32.40 49.44 2.54
N SER A 102 -33.52 48.85 2.96
CA SER A 102 -33.63 47.48 3.50
C SER A 102 -33.39 46.36 2.50
N HIS A 103 -33.48 46.63 1.19
CA HIS A 103 -33.28 45.63 0.13
C HIS A 103 -31.81 45.31 -0.14
N GLY A 104 -30.90 46.22 0.23
CA GLY A 104 -29.48 46.03 -0.03
C GLY A 104 -28.81 44.95 0.83
N ASP A 105 -29.41 44.60 1.97
CA ASP A 105 -28.96 43.47 2.80
C ASP A 105 -29.32 42.12 2.16
N ASP A 106 -30.49 42.00 1.54
CA ASP A 106 -30.93 40.76 0.87
C ASP A 106 -30.05 40.44 -0.36
N ASP A 107 -29.66 41.45 -1.13
CA ASP A 107 -28.78 41.29 -2.29
C ASP A 107 -27.34 40.89 -1.89
N ALA A 108 -26.83 41.44 -0.78
CA ALA A 108 -25.53 41.04 -0.24
C ALA A 108 -25.55 39.58 0.26
N VAL A 109 -26.64 39.16 0.91
CA VAL A 109 -26.86 37.77 1.33
C VAL A 109 -26.96 36.84 0.12
N LEU A 110 -27.67 37.23 -0.93
CA LEU A 110 -27.80 36.44 -2.16
C LEU A 110 -26.45 36.29 -2.90
N SER A 111 -25.68 37.37 -3.04
CA SER A 111 -24.33 37.34 -3.64
C SER A 111 -23.40 36.40 -2.85
N ALA A 112 -23.41 36.49 -1.52
CA ALA A 112 -22.65 35.59 -0.65
C ALA A 112 -23.09 34.11 -0.79
N ALA A 113 -24.38 33.84 -0.92
CA ALA A 113 -24.92 32.49 -1.11
C ALA A 113 -24.47 31.87 -2.44
N VAL A 114 -24.55 32.63 -3.55
CA VAL A 114 -24.11 32.17 -4.88
C VAL A 114 -22.60 31.92 -4.92
N ALA A 115 -21.81 32.80 -4.29
CA ALA A 115 -20.37 32.58 -4.14
C ALA A 115 -20.07 31.29 -3.35
N THR A 116 -20.83 31.00 -2.30
CA THR A 116 -20.66 29.78 -1.49
C THR A 116 -20.99 28.52 -2.28
N GLU A 117 -22.11 28.50 -3.02
CA GLU A 117 -22.51 27.34 -3.83
C GLU A 117 -21.48 27.04 -4.94
N THR A 118 -20.98 28.07 -5.61
CA THR A 118 -19.95 27.91 -6.64
C THR A 118 -18.65 27.35 -6.05
N LEU A 119 -18.22 27.83 -4.88
CA LEU A 119 -17.06 27.29 -4.16
C LEU A 119 -17.23 25.83 -3.76
N GLU A 120 -18.41 25.44 -3.27
CA GLU A 120 -18.69 24.03 -2.96
C GLU A 120 -18.52 23.13 -4.17
N ARG A 121 -19.01 23.57 -5.35
CA ARG A 121 -18.88 22.81 -6.60
C ARG A 121 -17.42 22.63 -6.99
N PHE A 122 -16.59 23.66 -6.85
CA PHE A 122 -15.14 23.57 -7.09
C PHE A 122 -14.46 22.65 -6.07
N CYS A 123 -14.82 22.72 -4.80
CA CYS A 123 -14.30 21.81 -3.77
C CYS A 123 -14.60 20.34 -4.09
N ARG A 124 -15.82 20.02 -4.53
CA ARG A 124 -16.20 18.66 -4.96
C ARG A 124 -15.41 18.23 -6.19
N TYR A 125 -15.24 19.12 -7.17
CA TYR A 125 -14.48 18.87 -8.38
C TYR A 125 -12.99 18.61 -8.10
N ARG A 126 -12.36 19.43 -7.25
CA ARG A 126 -10.98 19.25 -6.79
C ARG A 126 -10.79 17.91 -6.09
N ARG A 127 -11.65 17.56 -5.12
CA ARG A 127 -11.60 16.27 -4.41
C ARG A 127 -11.74 15.07 -5.37
N MET A 128 -12.59 15.18 -6.38
CA MET A 128 -12.73 14.14 -7.40
C MET A 128 -11.41 13.95 -8.16
N HIS A 129 -10.76 15.04 -8.59
CA HIS A 129 -9.50 14.95 -9.32
C HIS A 129 -8.33 14.50 -8.44
N GLU A 130 -8.30 14.91 -7.18
CA GLU A 130 -7.32 14.45 -6.19
C GLU A 130 -7.42 12.93 -6.00
N ARG A 131 -8.62 12.40 -5.77
CA ARG A 131 -8.85 10.95 -5.65
C ARG A 131 -8.45 10.20 -6.92
N GLY A 132 -8.77 10.75 -8.10
CA GLY A 132 -8.37 10.18 -9.37
C GLY A 132 -6.85 10.15 -9.58
N PHE A 133 -6.16 11.23 -9.21
CA PHE A 133 -4.70 11.32 -9.26
C PHE A 133 -4.05 10.22 -8.41
N PHE A 134 -4.44 10.12 -7.14
CA PHE A 134 -3.88 9.11 -6.23
C PHE A 134 -4.26 7.69 -6.63
N ALA A 135 -5.46 7.46 -7.18
CA ALA A 135 -5.84 6.16 -7.72
C ALA A 135 -5.01 5.74 -8.95
N ALA A 136 -4.64 6.69 -9.81
CA ALA A 136 -3.73 6.44 -10.93
C ALA A 136 -2.29 6.19 -10.45
N LEU A 137 -1.81 6.97 -9.48
CA LEU A 137 -0.50 6.78 -8.87
C LEU A 137 -0.35 5.40 -8.21
N GLN A 138 -1.37 4.94 -7.47
CA GLN A 138 -1.35 3.61 -6.86
C GLN A 138 -1.26 2.51 -7.92
N ARG A 139 -2.09 2.58 -8.98
CA ARG A 139 -2.02 1.62 -10.11
C ARG A 139 -0.66 1.62 -10.79
N LEU A 140 -0.01 2.78 -10.89
CA LEU A 140 1.33 2.91 -11.46
C LEU A 140 2.38 2.22 -10.57
N GLN A 141 2.29 2.42 -9.25
CA GLN A 141 3.17 1.75 -8.29
C GLN A 141 2.99 0.23 -8.37
N ASP A 142 1.75 -0.25 -8.35
CA ASP A 142 1.45 -1.69 -8.46
C ASP A 142 2.01 -2.26 -9.78
N SER A 143 1.87 -1.55 -10.90
CA SER A 143 2.45 -1.96 -12.20
C SER A 143 3.99 -2.04 -12.15
N LYS A 144 4.64 -1.05 -11.53
CA LYS A 144 6.11 -1.04 -11.39
C LYS A 144 6.59 -2.15 -10.47
N GLU A 145 5.85 -2.45 -9.42
CA GLU A 145 6.13 -3.56 -8.51
C GLU A 145 6.03 -4.92 -9.21
N LEU A 146 5.10 -5.08 -10.16
CA LEU A 146 5.02 -6.28 -11.01
C LEU A 146 6.21 -6.37 -11.98
N ARG A 147 6.70 -5.23 -12.51
CA ARG A 147 7.85 -5.16 -13.41
C ARG A 147 9.19 -5.38 -12.72
N SER A 148 9.31 -5.00 -11.45
CA SER A 148 10.46 -5.30 -10.60
C SER A 148 10.14 -6.49 -9.70
N PRO A 149 10.21 -7.74 -10.21
CA PRO A 149 10.14 -8.91 -9.34
C PRO A 149 11.33 -9.00 -8.37
N ASN A 150 12.28 -8.05 -8.41
CA ASN A 150 13.57 -8.15 -7.74
C ASN A 150 13.76 -7.21 -6.54
N ASP A 151 12.69 -6.63 -5.99
CA ASP A 151 12.78 -5.95 -4.67
C ASP A 151 11.67 -6.37 -3.69
N ARG A 152 11.00 -7.50 -3.94
CA ARG A 152 9.98 -8.04 -3.01
C ARG A 152 10.42 -9.26 -2.21
N SER A 153 11.50 -9.92 -2.60
CA SER A 153 12.11 -11.11 -1.99
C SER A 153 13.26 -11.54 -2.91
N THR A 154 14.40 -12.09 -2.49
CA THR A 154 14.59 -13.55 -2.64
C THR A 154 15.88 -14.11 -2.04
N SER A 155 16.74 -13.38 -1.31
CA SER A 155 17.81 -14.11 -0.59
C SER A 155 17.20 -14.90 0.57
N PHE A 156 16.45 -14.22 1.44
CA PHE A 156 15.87 -14.82 2.64
C PHE A 156 14.76 -15.84 2.33
N GLU A 157 13.83 -15.55 1.43
CA GLU A 157 12.73 -16.49 1.16
C GLU A 157 13.18 -17.68 0.30
N VAL A 158 14.26 -17.56 -0.48
CA VAL A 158 14.86 -18.71 -1.18
C VAL A 158 15.69 -19.56 -0.20
N GLU A 159 16.42 -18.93 0.72
CA GLU A 159 17.19 -19.62 1.75
C GLU A 159 16.30 -20.39 2.74
N PHE A 160 15.11 -19.84 3.05
CA PHE A 160 14.15 -20.42 3.98
C PHE A 160 12.83 -20.83 3.30
N ALA A 161 12.93 -21.37 2.07
CA ALA A 161 11.77 -21.82 1.30
C ALA A 161 11.14 -23.11 1.85
N THR A 162 11.94 -23.96 2.51
CA THR A 162 11.53 -25.30 2.95
C THR A 162 11.62 -25.48 4.46
N GLU A 163 10.77 -26.35 5.01
CA GLU A 163 10.79 -26.68 6.45
C GLU A 163 12.13 -27.29 6.88
N SER A 164 12.81 -28.04 6.01
CA SER A 164 14.13 -28.62 6.29
C SER A 164 15.19 -27.54 6.44
N GLN A 165 15.23 -26.54 5.56
CA GLN A 165 16.18 -25.41 5.67
C GLN A 165 15.97 -24.64 6.98
N CYS A 166 14.72 -24.36 7.35
CA CYS A 166 14.41 -23.72 8.63
C CYS A 166 14.81 -24.58 9.84
N ALA A 167 14.60 -25.90 9.77
CA ALA A 167 14.98 -26.82 10.83
C ALA A 167 16.51 -26.92 10.98
N ASP A 168 17.26 -26.99 9.88
CA ASP A 168 18.71 -27.01 9.86
C ASP A 168 19.30 -25.72 10.45
N TRP A 169 18.70 -24.57 10.13
CA TRP A 169 19.08 -23.29 10.75
C TRP A 169 18.93 -23.32 12.27
N LEU A 170 17.78 -23.83 12.76
CA LEU A 170 17.53 -23.96 14.20
C LEU A 170 18.42 -25.01 14.86
N LYS A 171 18.79 -26.08 14.15
CA LYS A 171 19.73 -27.11 14.64
C LYS A 171 21.11 -26.51 14.93
N ARG A 172 21.65 -25.70 14.02
CA ARG A 172 22.97 -25.06 14.17
C ARG A 172 23.10 -24.29 15.47
N ARG A 173 22.02 -23.66 15.93
CA ARG A 173 21.98 -22.92 17.21
C ARG A 173 22.32 -23.78 18.43
N PHE A 174 21.91 -25.06 18.44
CA PHE A 174 22.24 -25.97 19.55
C PHE A 174 23.72 -26.39 19.52
N GLU A 175 24.35 -26.34 18.36
CA GLU A 175 25.75 -26.71 18.14
C GLU A 175 26.69 -25.51 18.35
N GLN A 176 26.16 -24.28 18.34
CA GLN A 176 26.94 -23.06 18.59
C GLN A 176 27.24 -22.85 20.10
N PRO A 177 28.42 -22.29 20.43
CA PRO A 177 28.76 -21.95 21.80
C PRO A 177 27.78 -20.88 22.34
N GLY A 178 27.18 -21.17 23.50
CA GLY A 178 26.24 -20.25 24.17
C GLY A 178 24.83 -20.82 24.40
N TRP A 179 24.49 -21.98 23.82
CA TRP A 179 23.29 -22.70 24.17
C TRP A 179 23.45 -23.47 25.50
N SER A 180 22.45 -23.40 26.37
CA SER A 180 22.42 -24.12 27.65
C SER A 180 21.08 -24.79 27.90
N CYS A 181 21.12 -25.99 28.48
CA CYS A 181 19.92 -26.77 28.79
C CYS A 181 19.06 -26.05 29.83
N SER A 182 17.78 -25.82 29.52
CA SER A 182 16.85 -25.15 30.44
C SER A 182 16.60 -25.90 31.74
N ARG A 183 16.89 -27.21 31.80
CA ARG A 183 16.67 -28.05 32.98
C ARG A 183 17.87 -28.11 33.92
N CYS A 184 19.09 -28.15 33.38
CA CYS A 184 20.29 -28.42 34.18
C CYS A 184 21.48 -27.49 33.87
N GLY A 185 21.31 -26.50 32.97
CA GLY A 185 22.36 -25.54 32.61
C GLY A 185 23.53 -26.09 31.80
N SER A 186 23.58 -27.41 31.53
CA SER A 186 24.67 -28.00 30.76
C SER A 186 24.62 -27.55 29.30
N SER A 187 25.77 -27.19 28.74
CA SER A 187 25.98 -26.89 27.32
C SER A 187 26.33 -28.11 26.48
N ARG A 188 26.54 -29.28 27.11
CA ARG A 188 26.93 -30.52 26.42
C ARG A 188 25.71 -31.33 26.01
N GLY A 189 25.71 -31.81 24.77
CA GLY A 189 24.69 -32.73 24.26
C GLY A 189 24.94 -33.10 22.81
N CYS A 190 24.01 -33.85 22.22
CA CYS A 190 24.09 -34.31 20.84
C CYS A 190 22.74 -34.21 20.14
N TRP A 191 22.77 -34.07 18.82
CA TRP A 191 21.57 -34.12 18.00
C TRP A 191 21.17 -35.57 17.69
N LEU A 192 19.88 -35.89 17.87
CA LEU A 192 19.29 -37.17 17.54
C LEU A 192 18.55 -37.08 16.21
N GLU A 193 19.21 -37.47 15.12
CA GLU A 193 18.67 -37.36 13.75
C GLU A 193 17.35 -38.15 13.58
N SER A 194 17.24 -39.32 14.23
CA SER A 194 16.05 -40.17 14.17
C SER A 194 14.79 -39.54 14.79
N ARG A 195 14.95 -38.56 15.69
CA ARG A 195 13.84 -37.91 16.40
C ARG A 195 13.76 -36.40 16.14
N GLN A 196 14.70 -35.84 15.39
CA GLN A 196 14.84 -34.39 15.16
C GLN A 196 14.81 -33.59 16.47
N ARG A 197 15.60 -34.04 17.45
CA ARG A 197 15.66 -33.47 18.80
C ARG A 197 17.10 -33.39 19.29
N TRP A 198 17.39 -32.37 20.08
CA TRP A 198 18.66 -32.25 20.78
C TRP A 198 18.57 -32.91 22.16
N GLN A 199 19.53 -33.76 22.52
CA GLN A 199 19.58 -34.45 23.81
C GLN A 199 20.71 -33.91 24.70
N CYS A 200 20.34 -33.49 25.90
CA CYS A 200 21.29 -33.04 26.93
C CYS A 200 22.14 -34.20 27.45
N ALA A 201 23.46 -34.05 27.48
CA ALA A 201 24.36 -35.04 28.08
C ALA A 201 24.27 -35.07 29.61
N GLY A 202 23.94 -33.93 30.25
CA GLY A 202 23.88 -33.80 31.71
C GLY A 202 22.63 -34.42 32.34
N CYS A 203 21.44 -34.17 31.78
CA CYS A 203 20.16 -34.63 32.36
C CYS A 203 19.32 -35.52 31.43
N LYS A 204 19.85 -35.89 30.25
CA LYS A 204 19.17 -36.68 29.21
C LYS A 204 17.85 -36.10 28.68
N HIS A 205 17.51 -34.86 29.07
CA HIS A 205 16.31 -34.18 28.60
C HIS A 205 16.42 -33.88 27.10
N GLN A 206 15.31 -34.02 26.38
CA GLN A 206 15.24 -33.83 24.94
C GLN A 206 14.53 -32.52 24.62
N HIS A 207 15.23 -31.63 23.92
CA HIS A 207 14.70 -30.36 23.42
C HIS A 207 14.24 -30.51 21.98
N GLY A 208 13.09 -29.92 21.66
CA GLY A 208 12.62 -29.82 20.29
C GLY A 208 13.37 -28.73 19.53
N VAL A 209 13.31 -28.78 18.20
CA VAL A 209 13.95 -27.79 17.31
C VAL A 209 13.55 -26.35 17.63
N ARG A 210 12.31 -26.14 18.11
CA ARG A 210 11.74 -24.82 18.45
C ARG A 210 12.03 -24.36 19.89
N SER A 211 12.65 -25.19 20.72
CA SER A 211 12.79 -24.90 22.16
C SER A 211 13.62 -23.63 22.43
N GLY A 212 13.11 -22.75 23.29
CA GLY A 212 13.76 -21.49 23.63
C GLY A 212 13.64 -20.39 22.56
N THR A 213 12.64 -20.49 21.68
CA THR A 213 12.30 -19.48 20.66
C THR A 213 10.84 -19.04 20.78
N VAL A 214 10.46 -17.94 20.13
CA VAL A 214 9.07 -17.48 20.04
C VAL A 214 8.12 -18.49 19.38
N MET A 215 8.68 -19.45 18.65
CA MET A 215 7.97 -20.50 17.91
C MET A 215 7.65 -21.71 18.80
N GLU A 216 8.15 -21.75 20.04
CA GLU A 216 7.93 -22.86 20.96
C GLU A 216 6.42 -23.11 21.18
N ARG A 217 6.02 -24.39 21.09
CA ARG A 217 4.62 -24.85 21.19
C ARG A 217 3.67 -24.28 20.13
N SER A 218 4.17 -23.71 19.03
CA SER A 218 3.32 -23.32 17.91
C SER A 218 3.07 -24.49 16.95
N PRO A 219 1.82 -24.70 16.50
CA PRO A 219 1.51 -25.69 15.46
C PRO A 219 1.78 -25.18 14.04
N LEU A 220 2.21 -23.92 13.88
CA LEU A 220 2.43 -23.34 12.55
C LEU A 220 3.75 -23.87 11.92
N PRO A 221 3.78 -23.97 10.58
CA PRO A 221 5.00 -24.29 9.83
C PRO A 221 6.13 -23.31 10.17
N LEU A 222 7.38 -23.80 10.21
CA LEU A 222 8.56 -22.97 10.47
C LEU A 222 8.72 -21.89 9.40
N VAL A 223 8.47 -22.21 8.14
CA VAL A 223 8.59 -21.26 7.01
C VAL A 223 7.73 -20.02 7.26
N LYS A 224 6.48 -20.21 7.74
CA LYS A 224 5.58 -19.10 8.07
C LYS A 224 6.10 -18.24 9.23
N TRP A 225 6.73 -18.85 10.22
CA TRP A 225 7.35 -18.12 11.31
C TRP A 225 8.57 -17.32 10.87
N PHE A 226 9.45 -17.91 10.06
CA PHE A 226 10.64 -17.25 9.55
C PHE A 226 10.25 -16.04 8.69
N LEU A 227 9.27 -16.21 7.80
CA LEU A 227 8.73 -15.12 6.99
C LEU A 227 8.09 -14.03 7.84
N ALA A 228 7.31 -14.41 8.86
CA ALA A 228 6.71 -13.45 9.78
C ALA A 228 7.75 -12.66 10.59
N ILE A 229 8.77 -13.34 11.13
CA ILE A 229 9.87 -12.70 11.85
C ILE A 229 10.60 -11.72 10.92
N ASN A 230 10.96 -12.13 9.71
CA ASN A 230 11.62 -11.25 8.74
C ASN A 230 10.75 -10.03 8.38
N THR A 231 9.45 -10.24 8.18
CA THR A 231 8.51 -9.16 7.82
C THR A 231 8.33 -8.16 8.97
N VAL A 232 8.13 -8.63 10.20
CA VAL A 232 7.90 -7.77 11.37
C VAL A 232 9.18 -7.03 11.76
N LEU A 233 10.35 -7.67 11.66
CA LEU A 233 11.63 -6.99 11.86
C LEU A 233 11.88 -5.90 10.80
N ALA A 234 11.27 -6.01 9.62
CA ALA A 234 11.37 -4.99 8.57
C ALA A 234 10.53 -3.76 8.91
N ARG A 235 9.30 -4.03 9.34
CA ARG A 235 8.25 -3.06 9.56
C ARG A 235 7.54 -3.42 10.86
N PRO A 236 7.99 -2.88 12.00
CA PRO A 236 7.39 -3.18 13.31
C PRO A 236 5.91 -2.74 13.41
N GLU A 237 5.55 -1.65 12.72
CA GLU A 237 4.20 -1.05 12.70
C GLU A 237 3.21 -1.77 11.76
N LEU A 238 3.54 -2.99 11.34
CA LEU A 238 2.76 -3.69 10.32
C LEU A 238 1.43 -4.19 10.88
N ARG A 239 0.35 -3.97 10.13
CA ARG A 239 -1.00 -4.38 10.52
C ARG A 239 -1.15 -5.91 10.43
N ALA A 240 -1.88 -6.51 11.37
CA ALA A 240 -2.10 -7.95 11.40
C ALA A 240 -2.76 -8.52 10.13
N LEU A 241 -3.62 -7.74 9.46
CA LEU A 241 -4.24 -8.14 8.19
C LEU A 241 -3.19 -8.26 7.08
N GLU A 242 -2.29 -7.28 6.99
CA GLU A 242 -1.21 -7.25 6.01
C GLU A 242 -0.22 -8.40 6.23
N LEU A 243 0.07 -8.73 7.50
CA LEU A 243 0.91 -9.89 7.80
C LEU A 243 0.22 -11.17 7.33
N ALA A 244 -1.05 -11.36 7.70
CA ALA A 244 -1.81 -12.55 7.39
C ALA A 244 -1.88 -12.81 5.89
N ASP A 245 -2.10 -11.77 5.09
CA ASP A 245 -2.12 -11.84 3.64
C ASP A 245 -0.74 -12.25 3.09
N ARG A 246 0.32 -11.57 3.54
CA ARG A 246 1.70 -11.82 3.08
C ARG A 246 2.22 -13.22 3.38
N ILE A 247 1.81 -13.84 4.49
CA ILE A 247 2.26 -15.19 4.89
C ILE A 247 1.22 -16.29 4.61
N GLY A 248 0.11 -15.95 3.93
CA GLY A 248 -0.96 -16.89 3.58
C GLY A 248 -1.60 -17.54 4.81
N LEU A 249 -2.00 -16.74 5.80
CA LEU A 249 -2.80 -17.18 6.94
C LEU A 249 -4.25 -16.75 6.80
N ASN A 250 -5.17 -17.70 6.93
CA ASN A 250 -6.62 -17.42 6.87
C ASN A 250 -7.14 -16.68 8.11
N ARG A 251 -6.40 -16.69 9.23
CA ARG A 251 -6.84 -16.13 10.52
C ARG A 251 -5.98 -14.95 10.92
N GLN A 252 -6.53 -13.74 10.82
CA GLN A 252 -5.87 -12.50 11.25
C GLN A 252 -5.45 -12.52 12.73
N LYS A 253 -6.26 -13.14 13.61
CA LYS A 253 -5.93 -13.27 15.04
C LYS A 253 -4.60 -14.00 15.26
N THR A 254 -4.29 -14.99 14.42
CA THR A 254 -3.02 -15.72 14.49
C THR A 254 -1.85 -14.81 14.12
N ALA A 255 -1.98 -14.04 13.05
CA ALA A 255 -0.97 -13.06 12.64
C ALA A 255 -0.74 -11.98 13.72
N SER A 256 -1.80 -11.47 14.34
CA SER A 256 -1.69 -10.52 15.46
C SER A 256 -0.89 -11.11 16.63
N SER A 257 -1.20 -12.36 17.03
CA SER A 257 -0.45 -13.05 18.08
C SER A 257 1.04 -13.24 17.72
N MET A 258 1.36 -13.50 16.45
CA MET A 258 2.74 -13.57 15.98
C MET A 258 3.45 -12.23 16.13
N ILE A 259 2.83 -11.12 15.70
CA ILE A 259 3.39 -9.77 15.83
C ILE A 259 3.69 -9.46 17.29
N THR A 260 2.72 -9.66 18.20
CA THR A 260 2.91 -9.39 19.62
C THR A 260 4.08 -10.19 20.20
N LYS A 261 4.20 -11.48 19.87
CA LYS A 261 5.31 -12.32 20.32
C LYS A 261 6.66 -11.86 19.79
N ILE A 262 6.73 -11.47 18.53
CA ILE A 262 7.97 -11.02 17.88
C ILE A 262 8.42 -9.67 18.47
N CYS A 263 7.50 -8.72 18.63
CA CYS A 263 7.79 -7.42 19.23
C CYS A 263 8.24 -7.57 20.69
N ALA A 264 7.52 -8.37 21.49
CA ALA A 264 7.93 -8.64 22.88
C ALA A 264 9.31 -9.32 22.96
N ALA A 265 9.63 -10.22 22.04
CA ALA A 265 10.94 -10.86 21.98
C ALA A 265 12.06 -9.87 21.61
N ARG A 266 11.77 -8.88 20.77
CA ARG A 266 12.73 -7.84 20.37
C ARG A 266 13.14 -6.94 21.53
N GLU A 267 12.21 -6.65 22.44
CA GLU A 267 12.45 -5.81 23.62
C GLU A 267 13.20 -6.54 24.75
N HIS A 268 13.27 -7.87 24.68
CA HIS A 268 13.92 -8.67 25.71
C HIS A 268 15.46 -8.63 25.59
N SER A 269 16.17 -8.69 26.73
CA SER A 269 17.64 -8.72 26.78
C SER A 269 18.31 -9.91 26.06
N LYS A 270 17.51 -10.91 25.69
CA LYS A 270 17.92 -12.13 24.98
C LYS A 270 17.22 -12.20 23.61
N SER A 271 17.08 -11.06 22.93
CA SER A 271 16.33 -10.92 21.68
C SER A 271 16.81 -11.88 20.59
N SER A 272 18.12 -11.91 20.31
CA SER A 272 18.71 -12.81 19.32
C SER A 272 18.52 -14.29 19.68
N ALA A 273 18.48 -14.59 20.99
CA ALA A 273 18.14 -15.93 21.44
C ALA A 273 16.68 -16.28 21.08
N LEU A 274 15.72 -15.42 21.40
CA LEU A 274 14.29 -15.70 21.19
C LEU A 274 13.88 -15.72 19.71
N LEU A 275 14.54 -14.90 18.89
CA LEU A 275 14.32 -14.78 17.44
C LEU A 275 15.21 -15.71 16.61
N ALA A 276 15.87 -16.69 17.25
CA ALA A 276 16.70 -17.68 16.59
C ALA A 276 17.83 -17.11 15.71
N GLY A 277 18.39 -15.95 16.06
CA GLY A 277 19.47 -15.29 15.31
C GLY A 277 19.03 -14.69 13.96
N LEU A 278 17.72 -14.65 13.67
CA LEU A 278 17.21 -14.08 12.42
C LEU A 278 17.32 -12.54 12.37
N ASP A 279 17.47 -11.91 13.53
CA ASP A 279 17.73 -10.48 13.68
C ASP A 279 19.11 -10.09 13.14
N THR A 280 20.13 -10.90 13.42
CA THR A 280 21.51 -10.64 12.97
C THR A 280 21.73 -11.03 11.51
N HIS A 281 21.06 -12.08 11.03
CA HIS A 281 21.10 -12.52 9.63
C HIS A 281 20.77 -11.37 8.65
N ARG A 282 19.81 -10.52 9.02
CA ARG A 282 19.42 -9.36 8.22
C ARG A 282 20.49 -8.27 8.17
N LEU A 283 21.23 -8.06 9.27
CA LEU A 283 22.31 -7.06 9.34
C LEU A 283 23.50 -7.44 8.45
N VAL A 284 23.75 -8.75 8.28
CA VAL A 284 24.79 -9.27 7.39
C VAL A 284 24.41 -9.05 5.93
N ASN A 285 23.18 -9.42 5.54
CA ASN A 285 22.72 -9.27 4.16
C ASN A 285 22.54 -7.80 3.71
N ARG A 286 22.30 -6.87 4.64
CA ARG A 286 22.21 -5.42 4.33
C ARG A 286 23.56 -4.74 4.10
N LYS A 287 24.68 -5.39 4.47
CA LYS A 287 26.05 -4.90 4.19
C LYS A 287 26.62 -5.41 2.87
N LEU A 288 25.94 -6.36 2.22
CA LEU A 288 26.36 -7.02 0.98
C LEU A 288 25.60 -6.51 -0.25
N THR A 289 24.63 -5.61 -0.06
CA THR A 289 23.88 -4.85 -1.07
C THR A 289 24.26 -3.39 -0.98
#